data_AF-A0A3Q8XSF2-F1
#
_entry.id   AF-A0A3Q8XSF2-F1
#
_cell.length_a   1.000
_cell.length_b   1.000
_cell.length_c   1.000
_cell.angle_alpha   90.00
_cell.angle_beta   90.00
_cell.angle_gamma   90.00
#
_symmetry.space_group_name_H-M   'P 1'
#
loop_
_entity.id
_entity.type
_entity.pdbx_description
1 polymer ?
#
loop_
_entity_poly.entity_id
_entity_poly.type
_entity_poly.pdbx_seq_one_letter_code
_entity_poly.pdbx_strand_id
1 'polypeptide(L)'
;MSKTQRIRDPLHDLIEFGTDEFDQFLWSLIDTKEFQRLRRVKQLGFSELVYPGATHTRFAHSIGVFHTARELVTLISDRIGEKFEQEKAEIALAASLVHDLGHGPFSHAFEEAIKLLNKDNARRKGEKVPPKLKKHEQWTSDIVLGDTEVGNALRSRSADFQEAVSKLLKSLIHLVTSTPQ
;
A
#
# COMPACT_ATOMS: atom_id res chain seq x y z
N MET A 1 -2.44 -13.81 26.17
CA MET A 1 -1.18 -14.05 25.46
C MET A 1 -1.38 -13.65 24.02
N SER A 2 -0.55 -12.73 23.48
CA SER A 2 -0.51 -12.48 22.05
C SER A 2 -0.17 -13.78 21.32
N LYS A 3 -0.76 -14.00 20.14
CA LYS A 3 -0.54 -15.21 19.36
C LYS A 3 0.21 -14.83 18.10
N THR A 4 1.15 -15.70 17.70
CA THR A 4 1.75 -15.63 16.37
C THR A 4 0.64 -15.76 15.33
N GLN A 5 0.62 -14.84 14.38
CA GLN A 5 -0.29 -14.87 13.24
C GLN A 5 0.47 -15.32 12.00
N ARG A 6 -0.24 -15.95 11.05
CA ARG A 6 0.37 -16.59 9.90
C ARG A 6 -0.50 -16.45 8.68
N ILE A 7 0.13 -16.20 7.54
CA ILE A 7 -0.52 -16.17 6.24
C ILE A 7 0.23 -17.13 5.32
N ARG A 8 -0.50 -18.08 4.73
CA ARG A 8 0.02 -18.91 3.65
C ARG A 8 0.00 -18.11 2.36
N ASP A 9 1.15 -18.02 1.72
CA ASP A 9 1.36 -17.29 0.48
C ASP A 9 1.99 -18.22 -0.56
N PRO A 10 1.48 -18.29 -1.81
CA PRO A 10 2.00 -19.21 -2.81
C PRO A 10 3.40 -18.84 -3.33
N LEU A 11 3.88 -17.61 -3.12
CA LEU A 11 5.22 -17.16 -3.53
C LEU A 11 6.22 -17.27 -2.38
N HIS A 12 5.79 -16.99 -1.15
CA HIS A 12 6.65 -16.90 0.03
C HIS A 12 6.43 -18.03 1.06
N ASP A 13 5.60 -19.03 0.73
CA ASP A 13 5.12 -20.12 1.59
C ASP A 13 4.40 -19.66 2.87
N LEU A 14 5.13 -19.31 3.92
CA LEU A 14 4.57 -18.94 5.22
C LEU A 14 5.12 -17.60 5.69
N ILE A 15 4.25 -16.60 5.72
CA ILE A 15 4.56 -15.26 6.25
C ILE A 15 4.07 -15.21 7.69
N GLU A 16 5.00 -15.11 8.63
CA GLU A 16 4.70 -15.08 10.07
C GLU A 16 4.73 -13.65 10.64
N PHE A 17 3.87 -13.40 11.61
CA PHE A 17 3.88 -12.21 12.46
C PHE A 17 4.03 -12.70 13.90
N GLY A 18 5.15 -12.35 14.52
CA GLY A 18 5.54 -12.71 15.86
C GLY A 18 4.66 -12.10 16.94
N THR A 19 5.09 -12.29 18.19
CA THR A 19 4.39 -11.79 19.37
C THR A 19 4.94 -10.48 19.90
N ASP A 20 6.01 -9.95 19.29
CA ASP A 20 6.56 -8.65 19.62
C ASP A 20 5.58 -7.52 19.26
N GLU A 21 5.80 -6.36 19.89
CA GLU A 21 4.89 -5.22 19.77
C GLU A 21 4.73 -4.73 18.32
N PHE A 22 5.81 -4.74 17.54
CA PHE A 22 5.78 -4.24 16.18
C PHE A 22 5.03 -5.18 15.24
N ASP A 23 5.23 -6.49 15.35
CA ASP A 23 4.47 -7.46 14.55
C ASP A 23 2.97 -7.49 14.92
N GLN A 24 2.64 -7.34 16.20
CA GLN A 24 1.24 -7.19 16.62
C GLN A 24 0.62 -5.90 16.08
N PHE A 25 1.39 -4.81 16.04
CA PHE A 25 0.98 -3.56 15.42
C PHE A 25 0.75 -3.72 13.91
N LEU A 26 1.68 -4.33 13.17
CA LEU A 26 1.52 -4.58 11.74
C LEU A 26 0.30 -5.46 11.45
N TRP A 27 0.06 -6.48 12.28
CA TRP A 27 -1.13 -7.30 12.17
C TRP A 27 -2.41 -6.48 12.38
N SER A 28 -2.40 -5.54 13.34
CA SER A 28 -3.55 -4.63 13.55
C SER A 28 -3.84 -3.77 12.32
N LEU A 29 -2.82 -3.38 11.53
CA LEU A 29 -3.01 -2.67 10.26
C LEU A 29 -3.70 -3.58 9.23
N ILE A 30 -3.32 -4.86 9.17
CA ILE A 30 -3.93 -5.85 8.26
C ILE A 30 -5.41 -6.06 8.59
N ASP A 31 -5.78 -6.06 9.87
CA ASP A 31 -7.15 -6.30 10.33
C ASP A 31 -8.11 -5.11 10.11
N THR A 32 -7.59 -3.94 9.71
CA THR A 32 -8.42 -2.76 9.41
C THR A 32 -9.30 -2.95 8.17
N LYS A 33 -10.48 -2.31 8.16
CA LYS A 33 -11.38 -2.37 7.00
C LYS A 33 -10.75 -1.88 5.70
N GLU A 34 -9.88 -0.87 5.76
CA GLU A 34 -9.22 -0.32 4.57
C GLU A 34 -8.26 -1.34 3.95
N PHE A 35 -7.51 -2.07 4.77
CA PHE A 35 -6.60 -3.12 4.32
C PHE A 35 -7.37 -4.36 3.84
N GLN A 36 -8.37 -4.82 4.59
CA GLN A 36 -9.22 -5.95 4.20
C GLN A 36 -10.00 -5.69 2.90
N ARG A 37 -10.27 -4.42 2.54
CA ARG A 37 -10.86 -4.05 1.24
C ARG A 37 -10.02 -4.52 0.07
N LEU A 38 -8.70 -4.58 0.21
CA LEU A 38 -7.78 -4.97 -0.86
C LEU A 38 -8.01 -6.40 -1.36
N ARG A 39 -8.68 -7.27 -0.58
CA ARG A 39 -9.10 -8.62 -1.02
C ARG A 39 -10.07 -8.59 -2.20
N ARG A 40 -10.73 -7.46 -2.44
CA ARG A 40 -11.70 -7.27 -3.53
C ARG A 40 -11.12 -6.44 -4.68
N VAL A 41 -9.86 -6.02 -4.58
CA VAL A 41 -9.18 -5.22 -5.60
C VAL A 41 -8.17 -6.10 -6.33
N LYS A 42 -8.46 -6.40 -7.59
CA LYS A 42 -7.56 -7.19 -8.45
C LYS A 42 -6.29 -6.41 -8.74
N GLN A 43 -5.15 -7.10 -8.71
CA GLN A 43 -3.85 -6.49 -9.03
C GLN A 43 -3.81 -6.00 -10.48
N LEU A 44 -4.25 -6.86 -11.42
CA LEU A 44 -4.11 -6.66 -12.86
C LEU A 44 -5.44 -6.32 -13.56
N GLY A 45 -6.45 -5.83 -12.82
CA GLY A 45 -7.75 -5.44 -13.38
C GLY A 45 -8.42 -6.58 -14.14
N PHE A 46 -8.70 -6.37 -15.43
CA PHE A 46 -9.38 -7.34 -16.30
C PHE A 46 -8.46 -8.40 -16.93
N SER A 47 -7.18 -8.43 -16.56
CA SER A 47 -6.22 -9.38 -17.16
C SER A 47 -6.63 -10.84 -16.96
N GLU A 48 -7.45 -11.15 -15.96
CA GLU A 48 -8.01 -12.50 -15.77
C GLU A 48 -8.88 -12.99 -16.94
N LEU A 49 -9.45 -12.08 -17.75
CA LEU A 49 -10.21 -12.42 -18.95
C LEU A 49 -9.34 -12.96 -20.08
N VAL A 50 -8.04 -12.64 -20.07
CA VAL A 50 -7.05 -13.13 -21.05
C VAL A 50 -6.18 -14.22 -20.42
N TYR A 51 -5.83 -14.05 -19.15
CA TYR A 51 -4.98 -14.95 -18.37
C TYR A 51 -5.72 -15.42 -17.13
N PRO A 52 -6.46 -16.56 -17.18
CA PRO A 52 -7.35 -16.99 -16.09
C PRO A 52 -6.67 -17.19 -14.72
N GLY A 53 -5.34 -17.29 -14.66
CA GLY A 53 -4.56 -17.34 -13.41
C GLY A 53 -4.28 -15.97 -12.77
N ALA A 54 -4.53 -14.85 -13.48
CA ALA A 54 -4.27 -13.49 -13.01
C ALA A 54 -5.34 -12.96 -12.02
N THR A 55 -5.74 -13.81 -11.07
CA THR A 55 -6.85 -13.56 -10.13
C THR A 55 -6.41 -12.91 -8.82
N HIS A 56 -5.10 -12.79 -8.60
CA HIS A 56 -4.50 -12.27 -7.38
C HIS A 56 -4.93 -10.82 -7.09
N THR A 57 -4.95 -10.51 -5.81
CA THR A 57 -5.49 -9.26 -5.27
C THR A 57 -4.39 -8.41 -4.67
N ARG A 58 -4.64 -7.11 -4.54
CA ARG A 58 -3.72 -6.19 -3.87
C ARG A 58 -3.43 -6.58 -2.43
N PHE A 59 -4.37 -7.27 -1.76
CA PHE A 59 -4.13 -7.78 -0.41
C PHE A 59 -2.92 -8.73 -0.35
N ALA A 60 -2.89 -9.73 -1.23
CA ALA A 60 -1.78 -10.69 -1.28
C ALA A 60 -0.47 -9.99 -1.70
N HIS A 61 -0.56 -9.08 -2.67
CA HIS A 61 0.59 -8.28 -3.11
C HIS A 61 1.19 -7.44 -1.97
N SER A 62 0.37 -6.68 -1.23
CA SER A 62 0.81 -5.85 -0.10
C SER A 62 1.52 -6.67 0.98
N ILE A 63 1.00 -7.87 1.29
CA ILE A 63 1.63 -8.76 2.27
C ILE A 63 2.97 -9.31 1.74
N GLY A 64 3.04 -9.70 0.46
CA GLY A 64 4.29 -10.19 -0.15
C GLY A 64 5.37 -9.09 -0.26
N VAL A 65 4.99 -7.86 -0.62
CA VAL A 65 5.88 -6.69 -0.63
C VAL A 65 6.43 -6.42 0.77
N PHE A 66 5.55 -6.44 1.77
CA PHE A 66 5.95 -6.32 3.17
C PHE A 66 6.96 -7.40 3.59
N HIS A 67 6.68 -8.67 3.27
CA HIS A 67 7.56 -9.77 3.63
C HIS A 67 8.94 -9.63 2.98
N THR A 68 8.97 -9.33 1.68
CA THR A 68 10.23 -9.07 0.95
C THR A 68 10.99 -7.88 1.54
N ALA A 69 10.30 -6.81 1.91
CA ALA A 69 10.91 -5.66 2.58
C ALA A 69 11.49 -6.04 3.95
N ARG A 70 10.82 -6.91 4.71
CA ARG A 70 11.30 -7.42 5.99
C ARG A 70 12.59 -8.22 5.84
N GLU A 71 12.65 -9.13 4.87
CA GLU A 71 13.88 -9.88 4.57
C GLU A 71 15.04 -8.95 4.22
N LEU A 72 14.80 -7.94 3.38
CA LEU A 72 15.81 -6.95 3.03
C LEU A 72 16.27 -6.14 4.25
N VAL A 73 15.34 -5.73 5.11
CA VAL A 73 15.63 -5.02 6.35
C VAL A 73 16.53 -5.86 7.27
N THR A 74 16.24 -7.15 7.43
CA THR A 74 17.08 -8.08 8.22
C THR A 74 18.48 -8.16 7.64
N LEU A 75 18.63 -8.35 6.32
CA LEU A 75 19.94 -8.40 5.66
C LEU A 75 20.74 -7.10 5.83
N ILE A 76 20.07 -5.94 5.75
CA ILE A 76 20.72 -4.64 5.96
C ILE A 76 21.16 -4.51 7.42
N SER A 77 20.30 -4.87 8.37
CA SER A 77 20.60 -4.84 9.81
C SER A 77 21.85 -5.66 10.13
N ASP A 78 21.90 -6.90 9.66
CA ASP A 78 23.04 -7.80 9.83
C ASP A 78 24.34 -7.22 9.21
N ARG A 79 24.21 -6.49 8.10
CA ARG A 79 25.36 -5.94 7.37
C ARG A 79 25.94 -4.67 8.00
N ILE A 80 25.09 -3.78 8.53
CA ILE A 80 25.53 -2.45 9.01
C ILE A 80 25.54 -2.33 10.54
N GLY A 81 25.00 -3.32 11.25
CA GLY A 81 25.10 -3.46 12.72
C GLY A 81 24.63 -2.22 13.45
N GLU A 82 25.50 -1.64 14.28
CA GLU A 82 25.19 -0.47 15.12
C GLU A 82 24.72 0.77 14.35
N LYS A 83 25.02 0.87 13.04
CA LYS A 83 24.54 1.98 12.19
C LYS A 83 23.08 1.80 11.74
N PHE A 84 22.48 0.66 12.06
CA PHE A 84 21.11 0.35 11.66
C PHE A 84 20.10 1.14 12.47
N GLU A 85 19.25 1.89 11.78
CA GLU A 85 18.22 2.73 12.39
C GLU A 85 16.88 1.97 12.42
N GLN A 86 16.61 1.30 13.55
CA GLN A 86 15.41 0.48 13.74
C GLN A 86 14.11 1.24 13.42
N GLU A 87 13.98 2.49 13.88
CA GLU A 87 12.77 3.30 13.64
C GLU A 87 12.51 3.54 12.14
N LYS A 88 13.55 3.81 11.35
CA LYS A 88 13.41 3.98 9.90
C LYS A 88 12.98 2.69 9.23
N ALA A 89 13.48 1.54 9.70
CA ALA A 89 13.08 0.25 9.21
C ALA A 89 11.60 -0.04 9.51
N GLU A 90 11.13 0.25 10.72
CA GLU A 90 9.72 0.11 11.09
C GLU A 90 8.79 0.98 10.24
N ILE A 91 9.17 2.24 10.00
CA ILE A 91 8.44 3.14 9.10
C ILE A 91 8.40 2.56 7.68
N ALA A 92 9.52 2.05 7.17
CA ALA A 92 9.61 1.43 5.85
C ALA A 92 8.73 0.18 5.74
N LEU A 93 8.72 -0.66 6.77
CA LEU A 93 7.90 -1.86 6.81
C LEU A 93 6.41 -1.54 6.86
N ALA A 94 5.99 -0.61 7.73
CA ALA A 94 4.60 -0.15 7.78
C ALA A 94 4.18 0.47 6.43
N ALA A 95 5.01 1.32 5.82
CA ALA A 95 4.77 1.90 4.51
C ALA A 95 4.65 0.83 3.42
N SER A 96 5.54 -0.16 3.39
CA SER A 96 5.52 -1.26 2.41
C SER A 96 4.22 -2.07 2.49
N LEU A 97 3.70 -2.28 3.70
CA LEU A 97 2.44 -2.99 3.90
C LEU A 97 1.27 -2.16 3.36
N VAL A 98 1.18 -0.87 3.72
CA VAL A 98 0.00 -0.04 3.42
C VAL A 98 0.06 0.71 2.08
N HIS A 99 1.11 0.53 1.27
CA HIS A 99 1.36 1.35 0.07
C HIS A 99 0.20 1.36 -0.93
N ASP A 100 -0.54 0.25 -0.99
CA ASP A 100 -1.56 -0.01 -1.99
C ASP A 100 -2.98 0.36 -1.56
N LEU A 101 -3.16 0.94 -0.35
CA LEU A 101 -4.48 1.24 0.22
C LEU A 101 -5.33 2.20 -0.63
N GLY A 102 -4.72 3.09 -1.39
CA GLY A 102 -5.41 4.07 -2.22
C GLY A 102 -5.91 3.53 -3.55
N HIS A 103 -5.60 2.27 -3.90
CA HIS A 103 -6.06 1.70 -5.15
C HIS A 103 -7.58 1.45 -5.16
N GLY A 104 -8.23 2.08 -6.13
CA GLY A 104 -9.62 1.82 -6.49
C GLY A 104 -9.79 0.55 -7.35
N PRO A 105 -11.05 0.08 -7.54
CA PRO A 105 -11.35 -1.03 -8.42
C PRO A 105 -10.82 -0.76 -9.82
N PHE A 106 -10.14 -1.75 -10.42
CA PHE A 106 -9.50 -1.65 -11.74
C PHE A 106 -8.43 -0.54 -11.88
N SER A 107 -8.13 0.18 -10.79
CA SER A 107 -7.04 1.16 -10.64
C SER A 107 -6.81 2.03 -11.89
N HIS A 108 -5.75 1.77 -12.66
CA HIS A 108 -5.41 2.56 -13.84
C HIS A 108 -6.49 2.55 -14.94
N ALA A 109 -7.15 1.42 -15.16
CA ALA A 109 -8.21 1.34 -16.17
C ALA A 109 -9.40 2.24 -15.77
N PHE A 110 -9.71 2.31 -14.47
CA PHE A 110 -10.77 3.19 -13.97
C PHE A 110 -10.37 4.67 -14.05
N GLU A 111 -9.14 5.01 -13.67
CA GLU A 111 -8.63 6.39 -13.81
C GLU A 111 -8.65 6.87 -15.28
N GLU A 112 -8.22 6.03 -16.22
CA GLU A 112 -8.24 6.34 -17.65
C GLU A 112 -9.67 6.45 -18.20
N ALA A 113 -10.57 5.53 -17.81
CA ALA A 113 -11.97 5.60 -18.22
C ALA A 113 -12.63 6.91 -17.77
N ILE A 114 -12.43 7.32 -16.51
CA ILE A 114 -12.98 8.59 -16.00
C ILE A 114 -12.35 9.79 -16.71
N LYS A 115 -11.04 9.77 -16.99
CA LYS A 115 -10.38 10.85 -17.76
C LYS A 115 -11.01 10.99 -19.15
N LEU A 116 -11.28 9.88 -19.84
CA LEU A 116 -11.93 9.89 -21.15
C LEU A 116 -13.36 10.43 -21.07
N LEU A 117 -14.15 9.95 -20.11
CA LEU A 117 -15.53 10.42 -19.89
C LEU A 117 -15.60 11.91 -19.58
N ASN A 118 -14.70 12.41 -18.72
CA ASN A 118 -14.62 13.82 -18.36
C ASN A 118 -14.26 14.71 -19.56
N LYS A 119 -13.33 14.26 -20.41
CA LYS A 119 -12.99 14.98 -21.66
C LYS A 119 -14.18 15.03 -22.62
N ASP A 120 -14.87 13.92 -22.81
CA ASP A 120 -16.01 13.84 -23.72
C ASP A 120 -17.20 14.69 -23.23
N ASN A 121 -17.47 14.69 -21.93
CA ASN A 121 -18.52 15.51 -21.32
C ASN A 121 -18.21 17.01 -21.42
N ALA A 122 -16.97 17.41 -21.14
CA ALA A 122 -16.53 18.80 -21.28
C ALA A 122 -16.64 19.27 -22.74
N ARG A 123 -16.24 18.42 -23.71
CA ARG A 123 -16.41 18.71 -25.15
C ARG A 123 -17.89 18.91 -25.51
N ARG A 124 -18.79 18.07 -25.02
CA ARG A 124 -20.24 18.16 -25.30
C ARG A 124 -20.89 19.41 -24.72
N LYS A 125 -20.44 19.85 -23.54
CA LYS A 125 -21.01 21.02 -22.83
C LYS A 125 -20.32 22.35 -23.14
N GLY A 126 -19.21 22.33 -23.89
CA GLY A 126 -18.38 23.52 -24.09
C GLY A 126 -17.70 24.02 -22.81
N GLU A 127 -17.53 23.13 -21.83
CA GLU A 127 -16.96 23.43 -20.52
C GLU A 127 -15.46 23.08 -20.49
N LYS A 128 -14.74 23.61 -19.49
CA LYS A 128 -13.36 23.18 -19.22
C LYS A 128 -13.36 21.75 -18.70
N VAL A 129 -12.39 20.95 -19.14
CA VAL A 129 -12.18 19.59 -18.61
C VAL A 129 -11.94 19.69 -17.10
N PRO A 130 -12.67 18.88 -16.29
CA PRO A 130 -12.44 18.81 -14.85
C PRO A 130 -10.97 18.55 -14.52
N PRO A 131 -10.48 19.00 -13.34
CA PRO A 131 -9.11 18.76 -12.93
C PRO A 131 -8.77 17.26 -12.93
N LYS A 132 -7.47 16.97 -13.11
CA LYS A 132 -6.92 15.62 -13.22
C LYS A 132 -7.36 14.77 -12.03
N LEU A 133 -7.81 13.55 -12.28
CA LEU A 133 -8.23 12.63 -11.22
C LEU A 133 -7.09 12.46 -10.22
N LYS A 134 -7.44 12.49 -8.93
CA LYS A 134 -6.52 12.28 -7.83
C LYS A 134 -5.91 10.89 -7.98
N LYS A 135 -4.57 10.79 -8.03
CA LYS A 135 -3.91 9.50 -8.23
C LYS A 135 -4.04 8.63 -6.97
N HIS A 136 -4.09 7.30 -7.14
CA HIS A 136 -4.21 6.34 -6.04
C HIS A 136 -3.25 6.60 -4.88
N GLU A 137 -2.05 7.10 -5.10
CA GLU A 137 -1.09 7.31 -4.01
C GLU A 137 -1.46 8.48 -3.09
N GLN A 138 -2.09 9.50 -3.66
CA GLN A 138 -2.65 10.58 -2.85
C GLN A 138 -3.86 10.08 -2.05
N TRP A 139 -4.58 9.06 -2.54
CA TRP A 139 -5.65 8.40 -1.77
C TRP A 139 -5.05 7.55 -0.66
N THR A 140 -3.93 6.86 -0.90
CA THR A 140 -3.20 6.14 0.14
C THR A 140 -2.83 7.11 1.27
N SER A 141 -2.26 8.28 0.93
CA SER A 141 -1.90 9.28 1.93
C SER A 141 -3.10 9.82 2.70
N ASP A 142 -4.22 10.11 2.03
CA ASP A 142 -5.46 10.51 2.70
C ASP A 142 -5.98 9.44 3.66
N ILE A 143 -5.95 8.17 3.23
CA ILE A 143 -6.38 7.05 4.08
C ILE A 143 -5.46 6.95 5.30
N VAL A 144 -4.15 7.03 5.10
CA VAL A 144 -3.15 6.95 6.18
C VAL A 144 -3.25 8.11 7.16
N LEU A 145 -3.49 9.34 6.70
CA LEU A 145 -3.54 10.54 7.56
C LEU A 145 -4.94 10.84 8.12
N GLY A 146 -5.98 10.31 7.48
CA GLY A 146 -7.38 10.59 7.80
C GLY A 146 -7.89 9.88 9.07
N ASP A 147 -9.16 10.12 9.37
CA ASP A 147 -9.92 9.41 10.40
C ASP A 147 -10.43 8.07 9.85
N THR A 148 -9.51 7.13 9.70
CA THR A 148 -9.73 5.77 9.20
C THR A 148 -9.24 4.76 10.25
N GLU A 149 -9.61 3.49 10.15
CA GLU A 149 -9.12 2.49 11.13
C GLU A 149 -7.60 2.34 11.03
N VAL A 150 -7.07 2.29 9.80
CA VAL A 150 -5.62 2.23 9.57
C VAL A 150 -4.89 3.51 9.97
N GLY A 151 -5.48 4.68 9.72
CA GLY A 151 -4.92 5.96 10.14
C GLY A 151 -4.88 6.09 11.66
N ASN A 152 -5.95 5.68 12.34
CA ASN A 152 -6.02 5.67 13.80
C ASN A 152 -5.06 4.64 14.43
N ALA A 153 -4.90 3.47 13.81
CA ALA A 153 -3.91 2.48 14.22
C ALA A 153 -2.47 3.00 14.05
N LEU A 154 -2.14 3.63 12.91
CA LEU A 154 -0.83 4.27 12.71
C LEU A 154 -0.57 5.38 13.74
N ARG A 155 -1.59 6.22 13.99
CA ARG A 155 -1.53 7.33 14.96
C ARG A 155 -1.38 6.84 16.40
N SER A 156 -1.88 5.66 16.75
CA SER A 156 -1.74 5.11 18.10
C SER A 156 -0.31 4.73 18.45
N ARG A 157 0.58 4.56 17.45
CA ARG A 157 2.03 4.43 17.66
C ARG A 157 2.65 5.80 17.95
N SER A 158 2.47 6.76 17.04
CA SER A 158 2.63 8.19 17.27
C SER A 158 2.14 9.00 16.06
N ALA A 159 1.86 10.29 16.26
CA ALA A 159 1.54 11.20 15.14
C ALA A 159 2.73 11.35 14.16
N ASP A 160 3.96 11.41 14.69
CA ASP A 160 5.17 11.53 13.88
C ASP A 160 5.42 10.27 13.04
N PHE A 161 5.14 9.07 13.58
CA PHE A 161 5.23 7.81 12.85
C PHE A 161 4.24 7.77 11.68
N GLN A 162 2.98 8.15 11.93
CA GLN A 162 1.94 8.23 10.90
C GLN A 162 2.35 9.20 9.76
N GLU A 163 2.85 10.38 10.11
CA GLU A 163 3.32 11.37 9.13
C GLU A 163 4.55 10.87 8.37
N ALA A 164 5.49 10.20 9.04
CA ALA A 164 6.68 9.63 8.41
C ALA A 164 6.32 8.53 7.39
N VAL A 165 5.37 7.64 7.72
CA VAL A 165 4.84 6.64 6.79
C VAL A 165 4.21 7.32 5.57
N SER A 166 3.35 8.33 5.78
CA SER A 166 2.73 9.09 4.69
C SER A 166 3.76 9.80 3.80
N LYS A 167 4.79 10.39 4.40
CA LYS A 167 5.88 11.07 3.69
C LYS A 167 6.71 10.11 2.85
N LEU A 168 7.03 8.93 3.38
CA LEU A 168 7.75 7.89 2.65
C LEU A 168 6.95 7.37 1.46
N LEU A 169 5.65 7.14 1.65
CA LEU A 169 4.75 6.74 0.56
C LEU A 169 4.74 7.78 -0.56
N LYS A 170 4.72 9.08 -0.22
CA LYS A 170 4.82 10.16 -1.21
C LYS A 170 6.17 10.18 -1.95
N SER A 171 7.28 9.83 -1.30
CA SER A 171 8.62 9.91 -1.89
C SER A 171 9.00 8.71 -2.76
N LEU A 172 8.55 7.50 -2.41
CA LEU A 172 8.75 6.28 -3.22
C LEU A 172 8.24 6.44 -4.67
N ILE A 173 7.21 7.27 -4.85
CA ILE A 173 6.56 7.52 -6.15
C ILE A 173 7.40 8.43 -7.03
N HIS A 174 8.12 9.38 -6.45
CA HIS A 174 9.02 10.24 -7.23
C HIS A 174 10.16 9.43 -7.84
N LEU A 175 10.65 8.39 -7.15
CA LEU A 175 11.73 7.52 -7.64
C LEU A 175 11.28 6.55 -8.75
N VAL A 176 10.04 6.05 -8.72
CA VAL A 176 9.54 5.10 -9.74
C VAL A 176 8.95 5.80 -10.97
N THR A 177 8.41 7.02 -10.81
CA THR A 177 7.79 7.78 -11.92
C THR A 177 8.73 8.77 -12.61
N SER A 178 9.95 8.94 -12.12
CA SER A 178 11.00 9.69 -12.81
C SER A 178 11.82 8.76 -13.71
N THR A 179 11.23 8.32 -14.82
CA THR A 179 12.04 7.96 -15.98
C THR A 179 12.83 9.20 -16.42
N PRO A 180 14.16 9.11 -16.65
CA PRO A 180 14.88 10.18 -17.32
C PRO A 180 14.23 10.39 -18.69
N GLN A 181 13.91 11.65 -19.01
CA GLN A 181 13.64 12.04 -20.40
C GLN A 181 14.95 12.08 -21.17
#